data_AF-E3M3I0-F1
#
_entry.id   AF-E3M3I0-F1
#
_cell.length_a   1.000
_cell.length_b   1.000
_cell.length_c   1.000
_cell.angle_alpha   90.00
_cell.angle_beta   90.00
_cell.angle_gamma   90.00
#
_symmetry.space_group_name_H-M   'P 1'
#
loop_
_entity.id
_entity.type
_entity.pdbx_description
1 polymer ?
#
loop_
_entity_poly.entity_id
_entity_poly.type
_entity_poly.pdbx_seq_one_letter_code
_entity_poly.pdbx_strand_id
1 'polypeptide(L)'
;MLPEMPSTSQLYKAQVYRRQYNQMYTGGGPLIEKLKEMYKYLIDLFHIPILNFFGYYGAGIQIPVFPANLEIKKCDEVVVFSREPIDDDQMKYILGEMITKKLNLHLPNYSNFPWESTRFSMDCLNLQLDSKWVSREMFLSLKCPKICMKGFTSLTSKDVRDFINQWFNSNDTRLETLLVDLKFDEEPEPVDLSDFNPQPWDPVLRGQYYDKNRAGKLFGGMDIIRKDGRFATFRQSSRSIDFFVWKNTLQVENN
;
A
#
# COMPACT_ATOMS: atom_id res chain seq x y z
N MET A 1 -40.92 29.09 -33.64
CA MET A 1 -39.66 28.83 -34.37
C MET A 1 -38.53 29.13 -33.42
N LEU A 2 -37.95 28.09 -32.81
CA LEU A 2 -36.76 28.18 -31.96
C LEU A 2 -35.53 28.05 -32.87
N PRO A 3 -34.45 28.81 -32.65
CA PRO A 3 -33.24 28.69 -33.47
C PRO A 3 -32.50 27.39 -33.13
N GLU A 4 -32.03 26.72 -34.17
CA GLU A 4 -31.30 25.45 -34.11
C GLU A 4 -29.96 25.58 -33.36
N MET A 5 -29.63 24.58 -32.55
CA MET A 5 -28.32 24.47 -31.88
C MET A 5 -27.26 23.93 -32.86
N PRO A 6 -26.03 24.47 -32.88
CA PRO A 6 -24.96 23.94 -33.71
C PRO A 6 -24.48 22.57 -33.19
N SER A 7 -24.20 21.68 -34.13
CA SER A 7 -23.73 20.31 -33.91
C SER A 7 -22.39 20.25 -33.16
N THR A 8 -22.32 19.32 -32.21
CA THR A 8 -21.13 18.98 -31.42
C THR A 8 -20.02 18.39 -32.30
N SER A 9 -19.13 19.26 -32.79
CA SER A 9 -17.75 18.86 -33.05
C SER A 9 -16.99 18.90 -31.72
N GLN A 10 -16.66 17.72 -31.21
CA GLN A 10 -15.93 17.53 -29.95
C GLN A 10 -14.49 18.05 -30.11
N LEU A 11 -14.25 19.27 -29.62
CA LEU A 11 -12.94 19.76 -29.26
C LEU A 11 -12.41 18.92 -28.08
N TYR A 12 -11.52 17.97 -28.35
CA TYR A 12 -10.74 17.28 -27.33
C TYR A 12 -9.80 18.27 -26.64
N LYS A 13 -10.29 18.93 -25.58
CA LYS A 13 -9.46 19.71 -24.67
C LYS A 13 -8.76 18.74 -23.72
N ALA A 14 -7.46 18.54 -23.92
CA ALA A 14 -6.59 18.02 -22.87
C ALA A 14 -6.67 18.95 -21.66
N GLN A 15 -7.03 18.43 -20.49
CA GLN A 15 -7.06 19.19 -19.25
C GLN A 15 -5.98 18.64 -18.30
N VAL A 16 -4.79 19.25 -18.35
CA VAL A 16 -3.81 19.12 -17.29
C VAL A 16 -4.27 20.02 -16.13
N TYR A 17 -4.87 19.42 -15.10
CA TYR A 17 -5.26 20.17 -13.91
C TYR A 17 -4.01 20.48 -13.07
N ARG A 18 -3.55 21.73 -13.12
CA ARG A 18 -2.58 22.29 -12.16
C ARG A 18 -3.34 22.82 -10.94
N ARG A 19 -3.65 21.95 -9.97
CA ARG A 19 -4.03 22.40 -8.62
C ARG A 19 -3.09 21.76 -7.61
N GLN A 20 -2.28 22.64 -7.00
CA GLN A 20 -1.10 22.38 -6.16
C GLN A 20 0.12 21.87 -6.94
N TYR A 21 1.26 22.49 -6.70
CA TYR A 21 2.46 22.50 -7.55
C TYR A 21 3.15 21.13 -7.79
N ASN A 22 2.58 20.01 -7.31
CA ASN A 22 3.30 18.77 -7.00
C ASN A 22 2.56 17.45 -7.38
N GLN A 23 1.53 17.48 -8.22
CA GLN A 23 0.70 16.30 -8.57
C GLN A 23 0.47 16.21 -10.08
N MET A 24 0.59 15.01 -10.67
CA MET A 24 0.28 14.74 -12.07
C MET A 24 -0.91 13.78 -12.18
N TYR A 25 -1.96 14.22 -12.89
CA TYR A 25 -3.13 13.42 -13.25
C TYR A 25 -3.06 13.11 -14.75
N THR A 26 -3.19 11.84 -15.14
CA THR A 26 -3.30 11.44 -16.53
C THR A 26 -4.74 11.08 -16.86
N GLY A 27 -5.41 11.88 -17.69
CA GLY A 27 -6.73 11.53 -18.22
C GLY A 27 -7.00 12.22 -19.57
N GLY A 28 -7.31 11.42 -20.59
CA GLY A 28 -7.84 11.84 -21.90
C GLY A 28 -6.89 12.59 -22.84
N GLY A 29 -6.16 11.86 -23.71
CA GLY A 29 -5.50 12.31 -24.96
C GLY A 29 -4.37 13.36 -24.84
N PRO A 30 -3.16 13.11 -25.37
CA PRO A 30 -2.82 12.68 -26.73
C PRO A 30 -2.08 11.32 -26.74
N LEU A 31 -1.59 10.89 -27.92
CA LEU A 31 -0.60 9.81 -28.07
C LEU A 31 0.44 9.91 -26.94
N ILE A 32 0.65 8.83 -26.18
CA ILE A 32 1.54 8.75 -25.00
C ILE A 32 2.86 9.52 -25.18
N GLU A 33 3.43 9.49 -26.38
CA GLU A 33 4.65 10.22 -26.75
C GLU A 33 4.55 11.74 -26.54
N LYS A 34 3.43 12.38 -26.84
CA LYS A 34 3.25 13.83 -26.60
C LYS A 34 3.19 14.17 -25.11
N LEU A 35 2.57 13.30 -24.31
CA LEU A 35 2.58 13.47 -22.84
C LEU A 35 3.99 13.31 -22.30
N LYS A 36 4.73 12.33 -22.81
CA LYS A 36 6.13 12.11 -22.49
C LYS A 36 7.01 13.31 -22.85
N GLU A 37 6.86 13.88 -24.04
CA GLU A 37 7.58 15.09 -24.47
C GLU A 37 7.25 16.30 -23.59
N MET A 38 5.96 16.56 -23.36
CA MET A 38 5.51 17.65 -22.49
C MET A 38 6.05 17.48 -21.06
N TYR A 39 5.99 16.26 -20.55
CA TYR A 39 6.50 15.91 -19.23
C TYR A 39 8.01 16.15 -19.11
N LYS A 40 8.79 15.68 -20.09
CA LYS A 40 10.25 15.90 -20.14
C LYS A 40 10.56 17.39 -20.16
N TYR A 41 9.87 18.16 -21.02
CA TYR A 41 10.03 19.61 -21.08
C TYR A 41 9.77 20.31 -19.74
N LEU A 42 8.71 19.93 -19.03
CA LEU A 42 8.39 20.54 -17.73
C LEU A 42 9.43 20.22 -16.65
N ILE A 43 9.95 18.98 -16.62
CA ILE A 43 11.05 18.62 -15.71
C ILE A 43 12.32 19.40 -16.04
N ASP A 44 12.67 19.49 -17.32
CA ASP A 44 13.86 20.19 -17.76
C ASP A 44 13.77 21.69 -17.46
N LEU A 45 12.57 22.28 -17.61
CA LEU A 45 12.35 23.70 -17.39
C LEU A 45 12.33 24.09 -15.90
N PHE A 46 11.68 23.30 -15.05
CA PHE A 46 11.43 23.67 -13.65
C PHE A 46 12.35 22.95 -12.66
N HIS A 47 13.04 21.88 -13.07
CA HIS A 47 13.87 21.03 -12.20
C HIS A 47 13.12 20.53 -10.94
N ILE A 48 11.79 20.36 -11.04
CA ILE A 48 10.95 19.92 -9.92
C ILE A 48 10.90 18.38 -9.92
N PRO A 49 11.19 17.71 -8.80
CA PRO A 49 11.02 16.26 -8.70
C PRO A 49 9.53 15.90 -8.74
N ILE A 50 9.18 14.80 -9.41
CA ILE A 50 7.82 14.25 -9.25
C ILE A 50 7.66 13.78 -7.83
N LEU A 51 6.67 14.34 -7.14
CA LEU A 51 6.31 13.87 -5.82
C LEU A 51 5.26 12.76 -5.91
N ASN A 52 4.25 12.90 -6.76
CA ASN A 52 3.14 11.94 -6.81
C ASN A 52 2.78 11.56 -8.23
N PHE A 53 2.67 10.27 -8.49
CA PHE A 53 2.07 9.71 -9.69
C PHE A 53 0.67 9.17 -9.36
N PHE A 54 -0.35 9.62 -10.08
CA PHE A 54 -1.73 9.17 -9.88
C PHE A 54 -2.33 8.67 -11.21
N GLY A 55 -2.62 7.37 -11.28
CA GLY A 55 -3.29 6.72 -12.40
C GLY A 55 -4.68 6.22 -12.02
N TYR A 56 -5.68 6.52 -12.85
CA TYR A 56 -7.03 5.96 -12.75
C TYR A 56 -7.39 5.27 -14.07
N TYR A 57 -7.72 3.98 -14.01
CA TYR A 57 -7.99 3.17 -15.20
C TYR A 57 -9.31 2.40 -15.10
N GLY A 58 -9.97 2.22 -16.24
CA GLY A 58 -11.25 1.55 -16.38
C GLY A 58 -12.40 2.50 -16.72
N ALA A 59 -13.50 1.90 -17.19
CA ALA A 59 -14.71 2.56 -17.72
C ALA A 59 -14.64 3.10 -19.16
N GLY A 60 -13.73 2.57 -20.00
CA GLY A 60 -13.79 2.69 -21.47
C GLY A 60 -13.51 4.07 -22.07
N ILE A 61 -13.03 5.05 -21.28
CA ILE A 61 -12.94 6.46 -21.73
C ILE A 61 -11.48 6.94 -21.86
N GLN A 62 -10.47 6.20 -21.40
CA GLN A 62 -9.08 6.70 -21.35
C GLN A 62 -8.04 5.61 -21.67
N ILE A 63 -7.03 5.99 -22.46
CA ILE A 63 -5.80 5.21 -22.65
C ILE A 63 -5.06 5.23 -21.30
N PRO A 64 -4.74 4.07 -20.70
CA PRO A 64 -4.00 4.02 -19.46
C PRO A 64 -2.57 4.53 -19.69
N VAL A 65 -2.11 5.46 -18.84
CA VAL A 65 -0.74 5.98 -18.86
C VAL A 65 -0.08 5.56 -17.57
N PHE A 66 0.90 4.69 -17.64
CA PHE A 66 1.68 4.19 -16.51
C PHE A 66 3.02 4.91 -16.38
N PRO A 67 3.70 4.79 -15.22
CA PRO A 67 5.03 5.37 -15.03
C PRO A 67 6.05 4.95 -16.10
N ALA A 68 5.98 3.70 -16.58
CA ALA A 68 6.87 3.19 -17.63
C ALA A 68 6.71 3.95 -18.95
N ASN A 69 5.48 4.32 -19.31
CA ASN A 69 5.18 5.07 -20.54
C ASN A 69 5.85 6.46 -20.56
N LEU A 70 6.07 7.03 -19.38
CA LEU A 70 6.68 8.35 -19.20
C LEU A 70 8.16 8.27 -18.76
N GLU A 71 8.73 7.06 -18.68
CA GLU A 71 10.09 6.82 -18.17
C GLU A 71 10.32 7.37 -16.76
N ILE A 72 9.26 7.39 -15.93
CA ILE A 72 9.34 7.86 -14.54
C ILE A 72 9.97 6.75 -13.69
N LYS A 73 11.19 6.99 -13.21
CA LYS A 73 11.92 6.04 -12.34
C LYS A 73 11.82 6.35 -10.85
N LYS A 74 11.44 7.57 -10.48
CA LYS A 74 11.41 7.99 -9.08
C LYS A 74 10.26 8.96 -8.82
N CYS A 75 9.53 8.72 -7.73
CA CYS A 75 8.59 9.66 -7.13
C CYS A 75 8.43 9.34 -5.64
N ASP A 76 7.80 10.22 -4.86
CA ASP A 76 7.56 9.94 -3.45
C ASP A 76 6.38 8.97 -3.25
N GLU A 77 5.34 9.07 -4.09
CA GLU A 77 4.15 8.23 -4.00
C GLU A 77 3.62 7.81 -5.38
N VAL A 78 3.31 6.53 -5.51
CA VAL A 78 2.59 5.95 -6.65
C VAL A 78 1.22 5.53 -6.18
N VAL A 79 0.17 6.03 -6.84
CA VAL A 79 -1.20 5.60 -6.64
C VAL A 79 -1.75 5.11 -7.97
N VAL A 80 -2.16 3.85 -8.02
CA VAL A 80 -2.84 3.27 -9.17
C VAL A 80 -4.19 2.76 -8.71
N PHE A 81 -5.23 3.31 -9.31
CA PHE A 81 -6.58 2.78 -9.23
C PHE A 81 -6.96 2.20 -10.57
N SER A 82 -7.37 0.93 -10.60
CA SER A 82 -7.86 0.29 -11.81
C SER A 82 -9.11 -0.52 -11.52
N ARG A 83 -10.06 -0.51 -12.45
CA ARG A 83 -11.17 -1.47 -12.49
C ARG A 83 -10.87 -2.69 -13.35
N GLU A 84 -9.79 -2.65 -14.12
CA GLU A 84 -9.34 -3.70 -15.02
C GLU A 84 -7.94 -4.18 -14.60
N PRO A 85 -7.56 -5.45 -14.86
CA PRO A 85 -6.19 -5.89 -14.65
C PRO A 85 -5.21 -5.00 -15.41
N ILE A 86 -4.13 -4.58 -14.76
CA ILE A 86 -3.04 -3.84 -15.40
C ILE A 86 -1.98 -4.80 -15.93
N ASP A 87 -1.39 -4.55 -17.10
CA ASP A 87 -0.43 -5.48 -17.72
C ASP A 87 0.77 -5.85 -16.82
N ASP A 88 1.25 -7.09 -16.95
CA ASP A 88 2.35 -7.65 -16.15
C ASP A 88 3.61 -6.79 -16.22
N ASP A 89 3.97 -6.25 -17.39
CA ASP A 89 5.18 -5.44 -17.54
C ASP A 89 5.03 -4.10 -16.81
N GLN A 90 3.82 -3.56 -16.74
CA GLN A 90 3.53 -2.35 -15.95
C GLN A 90 3.64 -2.64 -14.45
N MET A 91 3.12 -3.78 -13.99
CA MET A 91 3.28 -4.22 -12.60
C MET A 91 4.75 -4.42 -12.23
N LYS A 92 5.51 -5.13 -13.08
CA LYS A 92 6.94 -5.37 -12.87
C LYS A 92 7.73 -4.07 -12.80
N TYR A 93 7.40 -3.11 -13.67
CA TYR A 93 8.02 -1.79 -13.64
C TYR A 93 7.74 -1.05 -12.33
N ILE A 94 6.47 -0.99 -11.91
CA ILE A 94 6.06 -0.30 -10.67
C ILE A 94 6.71 -0.94 -9.43
N LEU A 95 6.79 -2.28 -9.38
CA LEU A 95 7.28 -3.02 -8.22
C LEU A 95 8.81 -3.18 -8.18
N GLY A 96 9.48 -3.18 -9.34
CA GLY A 96 10.90 -3.48 -9.44
C GLY A 96 11.80 -2.33 -9.85
N GLU A 97 11.33 -1.47 -10.76
CA GLU A 97 12.16 -0.43 -11.38
C GLU A 97 11.97 0.93 -10.71
N MET A 98 10.79 1.19 -10.14
CA MET A 98 10.50 2.46 -9.50
C MET A 98 11.11 2.58 -8.10
N ILE A 99 11.70 3.74 -7.82
CA ILE A 99 12.08 4.16 -6.48
C ILE A 99 10.95 5.01 -5.91
N THR A 100 10.18 4.45 -4.96
CA THR A 100 9.07 5.14 -4.29
C THR A 100 9.07 4.96 -2.78
N LYS A 101 8.64 5.98 -2.03
CA LYS A 101 8.42 5.86 -0.58
C LYS A 101 7.06 5.23 -0.28
N LYS A 102 6.07 5.42 -1.15
CA LYS A 102 4.72 4.90 -0.94
C LYS A 102 4.16 4.30 -2.22
N LEU A 103 3.55 3.12 -2.06
CA LEU A 103 2.87 2.44 -3.14
C LEU A 103 1.43 2.12 -2.70
N ASN A 104 0.46 2.63 -3.46
CA ASN A 104 -0.96 2.37 -3.27
C ASN A 104 -1.51 1.75 -4.55
N LEU A 105 -1.86 0.47 -4.50
CA LEU A 105 -2.44 -0.27 -5.62
C LEU A 105 -3.87 -0.69 -5.25
N HIS A 106 -4.84 -0.19 -6.01
CA HIS A 106 -6.24 -0.57 -5.94
C HIS A 106 -6.57 -1.28 -7.25
N LEU A 107 -6.30 -2.58 -7.30
CA LEU A 107 -6.35 -3.38 -8.53
C LEU A 107 -7.31 -4.55 -8.36
N PRO A 108 -8.07 -4.92 -9.40
CA PRO A 108 -8.94 -6.09 -9.36
C PRO A 108 -8.12 -7.39 -9.42
N ASN A 109 -8.79 -8.52 -9.23
CA ASN A 109 -8.21 -9.86 -9.15
C ASN A 109 -7.11 -10.13 -10.19
N TYR A 110 -5.94 -10.49 -9.67
CA TYR A 110 -4.72 -10.74 -10.42
C TYR A 110 -4.13 -12.10 -10.08
N SER A 111 -4.96 -13.16 -10.01
CA SER A 111 -4.63 -14.42 -9.34
C SER A 111 -3.34 -15.14 -9.75
N ASN A 112 -2.63 -14.74 -10.83
CA ASN A 112 -1.44 -15.41 -11.34
C ASN A 112 -0.23 -14.48 -11.67
N PHE A 113 -0.10 -13.29 -11.07
CA PHE A 113 1.07 -12.43 -11.35
C PHE A 113 2.39 -13.09 -10.85
N PRO A 114 3.34 -13.45 -11.73
CA PRO A 114 4.58 -14.08 -11.32
C PRO A 114 5.59 -13.01 -10.89
N TRP A 115 5.73 -12.81 -9.58
CA TRP A 115 6.70 -11.87 -9.02
C TRP A 115 7.58 -12.52 -7.97
N GLU A 116 8.88 -12.55 -8.25
CA GLU A 116 9.88 -13.20 -7.40
C GLU A 116 10.84 -12.20 -6.75
N SER A 117 10.70 -10.90 -7.05
CA SER A 117 11.59 -9.89 -6.48
C SER A 117 11.21 -9.53 -5.05
N THR A 118 12.20 -9.58 -4.16
CA THR A 118 12.09 -9.24 -2.74
C THR A 118 12.37 -7.76 -2.45
N ARG A 119 12.50 -6.92 -3.48
CA ARG A 119 12.92 -5.51 -3.34
C ARG A 119 11.78 -4.56 -2.94
N PHE A 120 11.15 -4.81 -1.79
CA PHE A 120 10.25 -3.84 -1.18
C PHE A 120 11.04 -2.87 -0.30
N SER A 121 11.56 -1.80 -0.91
CA SER A 121 12.26 -0.71 -0.22
C SER A 121 11.39 0.56 -0.20
N MET A 122 10.22 0.46 0.41
CA MET A 122 9.28 1.57 0.55
C MET A 122 8.83 1.71 2.01
N ASP A 123 8.41 2.92 2.38
CA ASP A 123 7.94 3.24 3.73
C ASP A 123 6.49 2.76 3.94
N CYS A 124 5.71 2.68 2.87
CA CYS A 124 4.31 2.28 2.90
C CYS A 124 3.93 1.44 1.68
N LEU A 125 3.42 0.24 1.93
CA LEU A 125 2.78 -0.62 0.94
C LEU A 125 1.28 -0.74 1.27
N ASN A 126 0.44 -0.34 0.34
CA ASN A 126 -1.01 -0.42 0.45
C ASN A 126 -1.60 -1.13 -0.76
N LEU A 127 -2.11 -2.34 -0.56
CA LEU A 127 -2.80 -3.14 -1.55
C LEU A 127 -4.27 -3.24 -1.17
N GLN A 128 -5.15 -2.95 -2.13
CA GLN A 128 -6.60 -2.87 -1.94
C GLN A 128 -7.32 -3.62 -3.05
N LEU A 129 -8.57 -4.00 -2.77
CA LEU A 129 -9.48 -4.78 -3.62
C LEU A 129 -9.09 -6.26 -3.72
N ASP A 130 -7.94 -6.57 -4.32
CA ASP A 130 -7.46 -7.95 -4.45
C ASP A 130 -5.93 -8.00 -4.40
N SER A 131 -5.42 -8.77 -3.44
CA SER A 131 -4.01 -9.08 -3.25
C SER A 131 -3.76 -10.59 -3.19
N LYS A 132 -4.60 -11.42 -3.83
CA LYS A 132 -4.42 -12.89 -3.91
C LYS A 132 -3.10 -13.29 -4.58
N TRP A 133 -2.55 -12.41 -5.41
CA TRP A 133 -1.25 -12.57 -6.08
C TRP A 133 -0.05 -12.44 -5.13
N VAL A 134 -0.23 -11.90 -3.93
CA VAL A 134 0.85 -11.86 -2.93
C VAL A 134 1.02 -13.26 -2.36
N SER A 135 2.12 -13.92 -2.71
CA SER A 135 2.46 -15.22 -2.14
C SER A 135 2.85 -15.09 -0.67
N ARG A 136 2.83 -16.22 0.05
CA ARG A 136 3.35 -16.31 1.42
C ARG A 136 4.80 -15.85 1.51
N GLU A 137 5.64 -16.29 0.59
CA GLU A 137 7.07 -15.95 0.54
C GLU A 137 7.26 -14.44 0.31
N MET A 138 6.47 -13.85 -0.58
CA MET A 138 6.47 -12.41 -0.81
C MET A 138 6.09 -11.67 0.48
N PHE A 139 4.99 -12.06 1.11
CA PHE A 139 4.50 -11.47 2.35
C PHE A 139 5.55 -11.51 3.47
N LEU A 140 6.17 -12.68 3.69
CA LEU A 140 7.22 -12.86 4.70
C LEU A 140 8.53 -12.15 4.36
N SER A 141 8.74 -11.74 3.10
CA SER A 141 9.92 -10.98 2.69
C SER A 141 9.78 -9.46 2.86
N LEU A 142 8.57 -8.96 3.15
CA LEU A 142 8.29 -7.52 3.23
C LEU A 142 9.07 -6.85 4.37
N LYS A 143 9.82 -5.80 4.02
CA LYS A 143 10.57 -4.95 4.97
C LYS A 143 10.07 -3.50 4.96
N CYS A 144 8.75 -3.34 4.93
CA CYS A 144 8.08 -2.04 4.94
C CYS A 144 7.67 -1.64 6.37
N PRO A 145 7.87 -0.39 6.79
CA PRO A 145 7.33 0.13 8.04
C PRO A 145 5.80 0.00 8.15
N LYS A 146 5.09 0.27 7.05
CA LYS A 146 3.62 0.20 7.01
C LYS A 146 3.18 -0.72 5.89
N ILE A 147 2.41 -1.74 6.25
CA ILE A 147 1.85 -2.72 5.33
C ILE A 147 0.35 -2.74 5.55
N CYS A 148 -0.41 -2.54 4.48
CA CYS A 148 -1.86 -2.63 4.48
C CYS A 148 -2.29 -3.47 3.27
N MET A 149 -2.92 -4.60 3.51
CA MET A 149 -3.44 -5.49 2.46
C MET A 149 -4.90 -5.79 2.75
N LYS A 150 -5.81 -5.25 1.95
CA LYS A 150 -7.25 -5.37 2.17
C LYS A 150 -7.98 -5.85 0.94
N GLY A 151 -9.15 -6.45 1.17
CA GLY A 151 -9.95 -7.10 0.15
C GLY A 151 -9.65 -8.59 0.09
N PHE A 152 -9.59 -9.14 -1.12
CA PHE A 152 -9.36 -10.58 -1.31
C PHE A 152 -7.87 -10.92 -1.15
N THR A 153 -7.53 -11.67 -0.12
CA THR A 153 -6.16 -12.17 0.09
C THR A 153 -6.14 -13.70 0.05
N SER A 154 -4.94 -14.27 -0.11
CA SER A 154 -4.67 -15.71 0.04
C SER A 154 -4.03 -16.05 1.39
N LEU A 155 -3.84 -15.04 2.25
CA LEU A 155 -3.09 -15.15 3.50
C LEU A 155 -3.94 -15.79 4.60
N THR A 156 -3.33 -16.71 5.31
CA THR A 156 -3.90 -17.46 6.43
C THR A 156 -3.43 -16.90 7.78
N SER A 157 -4.11 -17.29 8.85
CA SER A 157 -3.70 -16.99 10.22
C SER A 157 -2.28 -17.49 10.52
N LYS A 158 -1.88 -18.62 9.93
CA LYS A 158 -0.52 -19.17 10.04
C LYS A 158 0.52 -18.26 9.39
N ASP A 159 0.22 -17.72 8.21
CA ASP A 159 1.14 -16.78 7.52
C ASP A 159 1.40 -15.54 8.38
N VAL A 160 0.34 -14.98 8.98
CA VAL A 160 0.46 -13.82 9.86
C VAL A 160 1.18 -14.15 11.16
N ARG A 161 0.94 -15.32 11.76
CA ARG A 161 1.70 -15.81 12.92
C ARG A 161 3.18 -15.87 12.62
N ASP A 162 3.55 -16.42 11.46
CA ASP A 162 4.96 -16.56 11.07
C ASP A 162 5.62 -15.21 10.80
N PHE A 163 4.88 -14.23 10.25
CA PHE A 163 5.34 -12.85 10.14
C PHE A 163 5.60 -12.22 11.52
N ILE A 164 4.68 -12.38 12.48
CA ILE A 164 4.86 -11.90 13.86
C ILE A 164 6.06 -12.57 14.51
N ASN A 165 6.23 -13.87 14.31
CA ASN A 165 7.38 -14.62 14.82
C ASN A 165 8.72 -14.09 14.26
N GLN A 166 8.75 -13.72 12.98
CA GLN A 166 9.93 -13.07 12.39
C GLN A 166 10.22 -11.72 13.05
N TRP A 167 9.20 -10.87 13.21
CA TRP A 167 9.36 -9.58 13.88
C TRP A 167 9.86 -9.75 15.33
N PHE A 168 9.27 -10.68 16.08
CA PHE A 168 9.57 -10.97 17.47
C PHE A 168 11.02 -11.41 17.67
N ASN A 169 11.55 -12.22 16.75
CA ASN A 169 12.92 -12.72 16.82
C ASN A 169 13.96 -11.84 16.09
N SER A 170 13.51 -10.85 15.31
CA SER A 170 14.39 -9.97 14.54
C SER A 170 14.99 -8.83 15.39
N ASN A 171 16.06 -8.25 14.87
CA ASN A 171 16.56 -6.94 15.31
C ASN A 171 16.01 -5.80 14.43
N ASP A 172 15.08 -6.08 13.50
CA ASP A 172 14.45 -5.03 12.69
C ASP A 172 13.51 -4.21 13.58
N THR A 173 13.63 -2.90 13.46
CA THR A 173 12.93 -1.91 14.27
C THR A 173 12.04 -0.98 13.43
N ARG A 174 11.99 -1.22 12.10
CA ARG A 174 11.29 -0.36 11.15
C ARG A 174 9.80 -0.59 11.10
N LEU A 175 9.34 -1.81 11.39
CA LEU A 175 7.91 -2.15 11.36
C LEU A 175 7.14 -1.25 12.34
N GLU A 176 6.10 -0.58 11.84
CA GLU A 176 5.17 0.25 12.60
C GLU A 176 3.76 -0.37 12.59
N THR A 177 3.32 -0.90 11.45
CA THR A 177 1.93 -1.38 11.30
C THR A 177 1.81 -2.45 10.22
N LEU A 178 1.07 -3.50 10.54
CA LEU A 178 0.56 -4.50 9.62
C LEU A 178 -0.97 -4.56 9.76
N LEU A 179 -1.67 -4.26 8.67
CA LEU A 179 -3.12 -4.46 8.54
C LEU A 179 -3.34 -5.46 7.40
N VAL A 180 -4.00 -6.57 7.68
CA VAL A 180 -4.20 -7.61 6.67
C VAL A 180 -5.59 -8.21 6.80
N ASP A 181 -6.34 -8.22 5.70
CA ASP A 181 -7.53 -9.05 5.60
C ASP A 181 -7.09 -10.50 5.34
N LEU A 182 -7.75 -11.45 5.97
CA LEU A 182 -7.47 -12.87 5.79
C LEU A 182 -8.24 -13.44 4.59
N LYS A 183 -7.86 -14.65 4.18
CA LYS A 183 -8.53 -15.40 3.12
C LYS A 183 -10.06 -15.33 3.27
N PHE A 184 -10.73 -14.84 2.23
CA PHE A 184 -12.16 -14.47 2.28
C PHE A 184 -13.11 -15.68 2.29
N ASP A 185 -12.69 -16.79 1.69
CA ASP A 185 -13.58 -17.90 1.35
C ASP A 185 -13.79 -18.89 2.53
N GLU A 186 -13.14 -18.65 3.67
CA GLU A 186 -13.16 -19.51 4.87
C GLU A 186 -13.22 -18.65 6.14
N GLU A 187 -13.85 -19.16 7.21
CA GLU A 187 -13.71 -18.51 8.51
C GLU A 187 -12.27 -18.64 8.99
N PRO A 188 -11.58 -17.53 9.30
CA PRO A 188 -10.18 -17.60 9.69
C PRO A 188 -10.05 -18.22 11.07
N GLU A 189 -9.14 -19.20 11.18
CA GLU A 189 -8.74 -19.75 12.47
C GLU A 189 -8.15 -18.64 13.37
N PRO A 190 -8.38 -18.67 14.69
CA PRO A 190 -7.67 -17.78 15.61
C PRO A 190 -6.15 -17.97 15.48
N VAL A 191 -5.41 -16.86 15.42
CA VAL A 191 -3.95 -16.88 15.50
C VAL A 191 -3.54 -17.30 16.92
N ASP A 192 -2.80 -18.39 17.02
CA ASP A 192 -2.18 -18.79 18.27
C ASP A 192 -0.96 -17.89 18.59
N LEU A 193 -1.06 -17.16 19.70
CA LEU A 193 -0.04 -16.25 20.20
C LEU A 193 0.71 -16.80 21.42
N SER A 194 0.43 -18.03 21.86
CA SER A 194 0.92 -18.58 23.13
C SER A 194 2.45 -18.48 23.29
N ASP A 195 3.20 -18.71 22.21
CA ASP A 195 4.67 -18.62 22.17
C ASP A 195 5.22 -17.19 22.40
N PHE A 196 4.38 -16.17 22.33
CA PHE A 196 4.78 -14.76 22.47
C PHE A 196 4.49 -14.17 23.87
N ASN A 197 4.03 -14.99 24.82
CA ASN A 197 3.59 -14.57 26.15
C ASN A 197 2.67 -13.33 26.13
N PRO A 198 1.52 -13.42 25.43
CA PRO A 198 0.67 -12.26 25.16
C PRO A 198 0.01 -11.78 26.45
N GLN A 199 0.04 -10.48 26.69
CA GLN A 199 -0.62 -9.86 27.84
C GLN A 199 -1.89 -9.13 27.40
N PRO A 200 -2.94 -9.07 28.23
CA PRO A 200 -4.10 -8.26 27.93
C PRO A 200 -3.71 -6.81 27.66
N TRP A 201 -4.39 -6.18 26.72
CA TRP A 201 -4.19 -4.76 26.40
C TRP A 201 -4.29 -3.87 27.65
N ASP A 202 -3.21 -3.16 27.99
CA ASP A 202 -3.17 -2.21 29.11
C ASP A 202 -3.14 -0.74 28.63
N PRO A 203 -4.20 0.05 28.88
CA PRO A 203 -4.22 1.47 28.51
C PRO A 203 -3.13 2.30 29.19
N VAL A 204 -2.68 1.91 30.40
CA VAL A 204 -1.76 2.67 31.24
C VAL A 204 -0.33 2.58 30.73
N LEU A 205 0.12 1.41 30.24
CA LEU A 205 1.45 1.20 29.63
C LEU A 205 1.76 2.18 28.49
N ARG A 206 0.73 2.76 27.87
CA ARG A 206 0.85 3.62 26.68
C ARG A 206 0.94 5.12 27.00
N GLY A 207 0.66 5.52 28.24
CA GLY A 207 0.83 6.88 28.75
C GLY A 207 0.32 8.00 27.82
N GLN A 208 1.05 9.11 27.78
CA GLN A 208 0.73 10.35 27.07
C GLN A 208 0.73 10.28 25.51
N TYR A 209 1.02 9.12 24.93
CA TYR A 209 1.11 8.93 23.46
C TYR A 209 -0.04 8.11 22.89
N TYR A 210 -1.11 7.97 23.67
CA TYR A 210 -2.39 7.41 23.25
C TYR A 210 -2.97 8.21 22.06
N ASP A 211 -2.67 7.77 20.83
CA ASP A 211 -3.37 8.24 19.65
C ASP A 211 -4.79 7.65 19.69
N LYS A 212 -5.74 8.44 20.20
CA LYS A 212 -7.18 8.10 20.31
C LYS A 212 -7.74 7.50 19.03
N ASN A 213 -7.30 7.97 17.86
CA ASN A 213 -7.82 7.51 16.56
C ASN A 213 -7.31 6.11 16.20
N ARG A 214 -6.14 5.71 16.71
CA ARG A 214 -5.56 4.37 16.51
C ARG A 214 -5.95 3.40 17.62
N ALA A 215 -5.94 3.87 18.87
CA ALA A 215 -6.18 3.03 20.04
C ALA A 215 -7.62 2.50 20.11
N GLY A 216 -8.62 3.25 19.64
CA GLY A 216 -10.00 2.76 19.54
C GLY A 216 -10.14 1.51 18.66
N LYS A 217 -9.26 1.34 17.67
CA LYS A 217 -9.23 0.14 16.81
C LYS A 217 -8.47 -1.04 17.43
N LEU A 218 -7.76 -0.84 18.54
CA LEU A 218 -6.94 -1.88 19.18
C LEU A 218 -7.45 -2.29 20.56
N PHE A 219 -8.56 -1.69 21.00
CA PHE A 219 -9.25 -2.09 22.23
C PHE A 219 -9.64 -3.58 22.19
N GLY A 220 -9.31 -4.30 23.26
CA GLY A 220 -9.53 -5.75 23.36
C GLY A 220 -8.48 -6.61 22.64
N GLY A 221 -7.37 -6.02 22.19
CA GLY A 221 -6.22 -6.76 21.67
C GLY A 221 -5.34 -7.38 22.76
N MET A 222 -4.24 -7.99 22.32
CA MET A 222 -3.21 -8.57 23.17
C MET A 222 -1.85 -7.93 22.86
N ASP A 223 -1.08 -7.65 23.89
CA ASP A 223 0.25 -7.06 23.80
C ASP A 223 1.33 -8.14 23.81
N ILE A 224 2.30 -7.97 22.90
CA ILE A 224 3.47 -8.84 22.75
C ILE A 224 4.69 -7.96 23.00
N ILE A 225 5.50 -8.32 24.00
CA ILE A 225 6.71 -7.60 24.39
C ILE A 225 7.92 -8.37 23.88
N ARG A 226 8.73 -7.71 23.06
CA ARG A 226 9.98 -8.25 22.54
C ARG A 226 11.11 -8.05 23.53
N LYS A 227 12.17 -8.85 23.42
CA LYS A 227 13.37 -8.81 24.29
C LYS A 227 14.04 -7.44 24.43
N ASP A 228 13.91 -6.56 23.42
CA ASP A 228 14.48 -5.20 23.43
C ASP A 228 13.53 -4.15 24.03
N GLY A 229 12.43 -4.59 24.65
CA GLY A 229 11.41 -3.74 25.26
C GLY A 229 10.43 -3.13 24.27
N ARG A 230 10.62 -3.31 22.96
CA ARG A 230 9.59 -2.93 22.00
C ARG A 230 8.39 -3.83 22.19
N PHE A 231 7.21 -3.26 22.02
CA PHE A 231 5.99 -4.03 22.14
C PHE A 231 5.05 -3.70 21.00
N ALA A 232 4.17 -4.65 20.72
CA ALA A 232 3.16 -4.52 19.69
C ALA A 232 1.81 -5.01 20.22
N THR A 233 0.74 -4.47 19.66
CA THR A 233 -0.62 -4.93 19.93
C THR A 233 -1.14 -5.71 18.75
N PHE A 234 -1.54 -6.94 19.02
CA PHE A 234 -2.24 -7.80 18.10
C PHE A 234 -3.74 -7.73 18.37
N ARG A 235 -4.55 -7.64 17.32
CA ARG A 235 -5.98 -7.85 17.38
C ARG A 235 -6.42 -8.60 16.13
N GLN A 236 -7.24 -9.63 16.32
CA GLN A 236 -7.91 -10.33 15.24
C GLN A 236 -9.41 -10.05 15.32
N SER A 237 -9.99 -9.69 14.19
CA SER A 237 -11.43 -9.69 13.95
C SER A 237 -11.82 -10.93 13.14
N SER A 238 -13.10 -11.09 12.81
CA SER A 238 -13.56 -12.21 11.99
C SER A 238 -12.98 -12.24 10.57
N ARG A 239 -12.39 -11.14 10.08
CA ARG A 239 -11.86 -11.05 8.71
C ARG A 239 -10.53 -10.32 8.57
N SER A 240 -10.02 -9.72 9.64
CA SER A 240 -8.83 -8.89 9.58
C SER A 240 -7.94 -9.09 10.80
N ILE A 241 -6.64 -8.88 10.59
CA ILE A 241 -5.67 -8.78 11.65
C ILE A 241 -5.05 -7.38 11.63
N ASP A 242 -4.99 -6.82 12.83
CA ASP A 242 -4.32 -5.58 13.14
C ASP A 242 -3.10 -5.90 14.03
N PHE A 243 -1.91 -5.56 13.57
CA PHE A 243 -0.68 -5.67 14.34
C PHE A 243 0.08 -4.35 14.33
N PHE A 244 0.17 -3.71 15.50
CA PHE A 244 0.70 -2.36 15.64
C PHE A 244 1.89 -2.33 16.58
N VAL A 245 3.04 -1.89 16.07
CA VAL A 245 4.26 -1.74 16.86
C VAL A 245 4.32 -0.33 17.44
N TRP A 246 4.45 -0.24 18.76
CA TRP A 246 4.55 1.03 19.44
C TRP A 246 5.97 1.58 19.34
N LYS A 247 6.11 2.90 19.18
CA LYS A 247 7.42 3.55 19.06
C LYS A 247 8.20 3.59 20.37
N ASN A 248 7.52 3.35 21.50
CA ASN A 248 8.12 3.37 22.82
C ASN A 248 8.64 1.98 23.18
N THR A 249 9.71 1.95 23.96
CA THR A 249 10.25 0.72 24.58
C THR A 249 9.90 0.71 26.05
N LEU A 250 9.42 -0.43 26.54
CA LEU A 250 9.33 -0.71 27.97
C LEU A 250 10.73 -1.00 28.50
N GLN A 251 11.01 -0.59 29.74
CA GLN A 251 12.20 -1.07 30.42
C GLN A 251 11.98 -2.55 30.73
N VAL A 252 12.71 -3.43 30.05
CA VAL A 252 12.73 -4.85 30.39
C VAL A 252 13.74 -5.00 31.52
N GLU A 253 13.26 -5.27 32.73
CA GLU A 253 14.14 -5.64 33.82
C GLU A 253 14.78 -7.00 33.47
N ASN A 254 16.09 -7.00 33.27
CA ASN A 254 16.84 -8.23 33.09
C ASN A 254 16.93 -8.93 34.46
N ASN A 255 16.08 -9.92 34.69
CA ASN A 255 16.25 -10.90 35.77
C ASN A 255 17.26 -11.98 35.37
#